data_AF-A0A7R9LMT8-F1
#
_entry.id   AF-A0A7R9LMT8-F1
#
_cell.length_a   1.000
_cell.length_b   1.000
_cell.length_c   1.000
_cell.angle_alpha   90.00
_cell.angle_beta   90.00
_cell.angle_gamma   90.00
#
_symmetry.space_group_name_H-M   'P 1'
#
loop_
_entity.id
_entity.type
_entity.pdbx_description
1 polymer ?
#
loop_
_entity_poly.entity_id
_entity_poly.type
_entity_poly.pdbx_seq_one_letter_code
_entity_poly.pdbx_strand_id
1 'polypeptide(L)' 'MARAHTLLDGLTKKETKPANEVSDSEERSQLLRAECLMREALDEDREDNREEALELYTQAITLCIEAVNN' A
#
# COMPACT_ATOMS: atom_id res chain seq x y z
N MET A 1 -23.33 5.33 18.58
CA MET A 1 -22.37 6.25 17.92
C MET A 1 -21.12 6.40 18.77
N ALA A 2 -20.26 5.38 18.85
CA ALA A 2 -18.92 5.53 19.41
C ALA A 2 -18.09 4.30 19.06
N ARG A 3 -17.10 4.48 18.16
CA ARG A 3 -15.76 3.83 18.16
C ARG A 3 -15.08 4.08 16.82
N ALA A 4 -14.43 5.24 16.70
CA ALA A 4 -13.57 5.58 15.57
C ALA A 4 -12.20 6.11 16.02
N HIS A 5 -11.73 5.77 17.22
CA HIS A 5 -10.38 6.14 17.65
C HIS A 5 -9.74 5.02 18.46
N THR A 6 -8.41 4.93 18.29
CA THR A 6 -7.40 4.14 19.03
C THR A 6 -6.98 2.79 18.45
N LEU A 7 -6.31 2.78 17.30
CA LEU A 7 -5.26 1.78 16.98
C LEU A 7 -4.13 2.37 16.10
N LEU A 8 -3.72 3.63 16.33
CA LEU A 8 -2.62 4.28 15.57
C LEU A 8 -1.50 4.87 16.45
N ASP A 9 -1.42 4.51 17.73
CA ASP A 9 -0.37 5.04 18.66
C ASP A 9 0.87 4.13 18.79
N GLY A 10 1.05 3.16 17.89
CA GLY A 10 2.08 2.12 18.04
C GLY A 10 3.40 2.32 17.31
N LEU A 11 3.51 3.24 16.34
CA LEU A 11 4.60 3.19 15.34
C LEU A 11 5.68 4.26 15.44
N THR A 12 5.70 5.10 16.48
CA THR A 12 6.74 6.13 16.63
C THR A 12 7.68 5.84 17.79
N LYS A 13 8.60 4.87 17.62
CA LYS A 13 9.85 4.84 18.38
C LYS A 13 11.03 4.57 17.44
N LYS A 14 11.79 5.66 17.23
CA LYS A 14 13.17 5.84 16.76
C LYS A 14 13.96 4.57 16.44
N GLU A 15 14.65 4.56 15.31
CA GLU A 15 16.09 4.31 15.27
C GLU A 15 16.74 4.79 13.97
N THR A 16 18.04 4.97 14.06
CA THR A 16 18.91 5.80 13.22
C THR A 16 19.38 5.08 11.96
N LYS A 17 19.22 5.78 10.83
CA LYS A 17 19.73 5.50 9.48
C LYS A 17 21.15 4.89 9.42
N PRO A 18 21.31 3.80 8.65
CA PRO A 18 22.36 3.61 7.66
C PRO A 18 21.75 3.66 6.25
N ALA A 19 22.52 4.09 5.26
CA ALA A 19 22.07 4.30 3.87
C ALA A 19 21.64 3.02 3.11
N ASN A 20 21.54 1.87 3.79
CA ASN A 20 21.09 0.58 3.26
C ASN A 20 19.64 0.23 3.65
N GLU A 21 19.00 1.01 4.54
CA GLU A 21 17.61 0.80 4.98
C GLU A 21 16.58 1.54 4.11
N VAL A 22 17.04 2.43 3.22
CA VAL A 22 16.16 3.24 2.36
C VAL A 22 15.49 2.35 1.31
N SER A 23 16.20 1.35 0.75
CA SER A 23 15.66 0.37 -0.20
C SER A 23 14.53 -0.45 0.43
N ASP A 24 14.80 -1.12 1.56
CA ASP A 24 13.80 -1.86 2.31
C ASP A 24 12.59 -0.99 2.71
N SER A 25 12.80 0.28 3.02
CA SER A 25 11.72 1.20 3.40
C SER A 25 10.90 1.67 2.19
N GLU A 26 11.52 1.90 1.04
CA GLU A 26 10.85 2.32 -0.19
C GLU A 26 10.09 1.15 -0.83
N GLU A 27 10.71 -0.03 -0.90
CA GLU A 27 10.07 -1.28 -1.33
C GLU A 27 8.85 -1.60 -0.46
N ARG A 28 9.00 -1.55 0.88
CA ARG A 28 7.87 -1.75 1.80
C ARG A 28 6.78 -0.69 1.62
N SER A 29 7.15 0.56 1.36
CA SER A 29 6.18 1.63 1.12
C SER A 29 5.40 1.40 -0.19
N GLN A 30 6.09 0.97 -1.25
CA GLN A 30 5.46 0.62 -2.54
C GLN A 30 4.55 -0.59 -2.40
N LEU A 31 4.96 -1.63 -1.68
CA LEU A 31 4.14 -2.82 -1.42
C LEU A 31 2.89 -2.49 -0.58
N LEU A 32 3.02 -1.64 0.45
CA LEU A 32 1.85 -1.18 1.23
C LEU A 32 0.88 -0.38 0.35
N ARG A 33 1.39 0.47 -0.54
CA ARG A 33 0.55 1.21 -1.49
C ARG A 33 -0.15 0.27 -2.48
N ALA A 34 0.57 -0.74 -2.99
CA ALA A 34 -0.01 -1.76 -3.86
C ALA A 34 -1.11 -2.57 -3.17
N GLU A 35 -0.93 -2.93 -1.89
CA GLU A 35 -1.97 -3.60 -1.10
C GLU A 35 -3.24 -2.75 -0.96
N CYS A 36 -3.09 -1.44 -0.68
CA CYS A 36 -4.22 -0.53 -0.60
C CYS A 36 -4.99 -0.46 -1.93
N LEU A 37 -4.27 -0.27 -3.05
CA LEU A 37 -4.88 -0.22 -4.39
C LEU A 37 -5.58 -1.53 -4.75
N MET A 38 -5.02 -2.68 -4.36
CA MET A 38 -5.63 -3.99 -4.59
C MET A 38 -6.95 -4.15 -3.82
N ARG A 39 -7.03 -3.61 -2.59
CA ARG A 39 -8.28 -3.63 -1.81
C ARG A 39 -9.34 -2.73 -2.43
N GLU A 40 -8.96 -1.54 -2.88
CA GLU A 40 -9.86 -0.61 -3.57
C GLU A 40 -10.37 -1.22 -4.89
N ALA A 41 -9.48 -1.84 -5.68
CA ALA A 41 -9.86 -2.54 -6.91
C ALA A 41 -10.87 -3.67 -6.67
N LEU A 42 -10.72 -4.41 -5.55
CA LEU A 42 -11.67 -5.46 -5.17
C LEU A 42 -13.04 -4.91 -4.76
N ASP A 43 -13.08 -3.73 -4.15
CA ASP A 43 -14.33 -3.08 -3.79
C ASP A 43 -15.02 -2.53 -5.06
N GLU A 44 -14.30 -1.89 -5.97
CA GLU A 44 -14.81 -1.45 -7.27
C GLU A 44 -15.32 -2.63 -8.13
N ASP A 45 -14.61 -3.76 -8.17
CA ASP A 45 -15.02 -4.96 -8.89
C ASP A 45 -16.32 -5.56 -8.32
N ARG A 46 -16.49 -5.52 -6.98
CA ARG A 46 -17.74 -5.93 -6.32
C ARG A 46 -18.92 -4.99 -6.63
N GLU A 47 -18.64 -3.72 -6.89
CA GLU A 47 -19.63 -2.71 -7.28
C GLU A 47 -19.91 -2.70 -8.79
N ASP A 48 -19.31 -3.60 -9.56
CA ASP A 48 -19.37 -3.71 -11.03
C ASP A 48 -18.76 -2.49 -11.77
N ASN A 49 -17.93 -1.70 -11.08
CA ASN A 49 -17.14 -0.60 -11.63
C ASN A 49 -15.85 -1.13 -12.30
N ARG A 50 -16.03 -1.94 -13.34
CA ARG A 50 -14.96 -2.76 -13.94
C ARG A 50 -13.79 -1.97 -14.50
N GLU A 51 -14.04 -0.77 -15.04
CA GLU A 51 -13.00 0.07 -15.62
C GLU A 51 -12.06 0.60 -14.53
N GLU A 52 -12.62 1.17 -13.46
CA GLU A 52 -11.88 1.65 -12.30
C GLU A 52 -11.12 0.51 -11.60
N ALA A 53 -11.77 -0.63 -11.40
CA ALA A 53 -11.14 -1.82 -10.85
C ALA A 53 -9.91 -2.25 -11.67
N LEU A 54 -10.02 -2.26 -13.00
CA LEU A 54 -8.93 -2.65 -13.89
C LEU A 54 -7.76 -1.66 -13.85
N GLU A 55 -8.04 -0.36 -13.78
CA GLU A 55 -7.01 0.66 -13.61
C GLU A 55 -6.28 0.49 -12.27
N LEU A 56 -7.00 0.27 -11.18
CA LEU A 56 -6.44 0.08 -9.85
C LEU A 56 -5.62 -1.22 -9.76
N TYR A 57 -6.09 -2.33 -10.34
CA TYR A 57 -5.32 -3.58 -10.45
C TYR A 57 -4.01 -3.37 -11.21
N THR A 58 -4.07 -2.64 -12.32
CA THR A 58 -2.89 -2.36 -13.15
C THR A 58 -1.85 -1.53 -12.38
N GLN A 59 -2.30 -0.52 -11.65
CA GLN A 59 -1.42 0.31 -10.81
C GLN A 59 -0.80 -0.52 -9.66
N ALA A 60 -1.58 -1.37 -8.99
CA ALA A 60 -1.09 -2.23 -7.91
C ALA A 60 0.00 -3.20 -8.42
N ILE A 61 -0.22 -3.85 -9.57
CA ILE A 61 0.76 -4.76 -10.17
C ILE A 61 2.03 -4.01 -10.58
N THR A 62 1.89 -2.81 -11.16
CA THR A 62 3.04 -1.99 -11.56
C THR A 62 3.92 -1.65 -10.35
N LEU A 63 3.33 -1.23 -9.24
CA LEU A 63 4.06 -0.96 -7.99
C LEU A 63 4.74 -2.21 -7.43
N CYS A 64 4.11 -3.39 -7.51
CA CYS A 64 4.75 -4.64 -7.10
C CYS A 64 5.97 -4.97 -7.98
N ILE A 65 5.89 -4.73 -9.29
CA ILE A 65 7.01 -4.94 -10.22
C ILE A 65 8.14 -3.95 -9.93
N GLU A 66 7.81 -2.68 -9.71
CA GLU A 66 8.78 -1.64 -9.35
C GLU A 66 9.48 -1.93 -8.01
N ALA A 67 8.75 -2.46 -7.03
CA ALA A 67 9.32 -2.83 -5.73
C ALA A 67 10.27 -4.03 -5.81
N VAL A 68 10.12 -4.91 -6.79
CA VAL A 68 11.01 -6.10 -6.97
C VAL A 68 12.21 -5.79 -7.86
N ASN A 69 12.11 -4.76 -8.71
CA ASN A 69 13.14 -4.41 -9.69
C ASN A 69 14.02 -3.21 -9.30
N ASN A 70 13.75 -2.56 -8.15
CA ASN A 70 14.67 -1.60 -7.51
C ASN A 70 15.69 -2.33 -6.64
#